data_AF-A0A939ZWT7-F1
#
_entry.id   AF-A0A939ZWT7-F1
#
_cell.length_a   1.000
_cell.length_b   1.000
_cell.length_c   1.000
_cell.angle_alpha   90.00
_cell.angle_beta   90.00
_cell.angle_gamma   90.00
#
_symmetry.space_group_name_H-M   'P 1'
#
loop_
_entity.id
_entity.type
_entity.pdbx_description
1 polymer ?
#
loop_
_entity_poly.entity_id
_entity_poly.type
_entity_poly.pdbx_seq_one_letter_code
_entity_poly.pdbx_strand_id
1 'polypeptide(L)'
;DIAVKHDLYIISDEIYDRLTYDGEHVSVPTLNGAFERTILLNGFSKAYAMTGWRIGYAAGPTEIIKNMMKVHQYTMLCAPRMAQAAALEAVVNGAKDRDDMTREYGRRRRVIVKGFREAGLDCFMPGGAFYVFCDLKQCVQKSEPSVWLNEKHPGMVRVELTHNLRNTREIAVSASGPVELPEEYCDTELKGPAPRVYISEPEEKFVKVAEILADYRNRGIDPDNTIILTMLGWKNYQKKDTIDIGDIKLRRVSGKDYCVSGNVLFTTARKFKGLEANHIIIIDLTERHLERDRELIYTAMSRSCMYLDVILSSKTKDPNFLRKAAAEWQLESVGL
;
A
#
# COMPACT_ATOMS: atom_id res chain seq x y z
N ASP A 1 12.99 8.98 22.66
CA ASP A 1 11.94 9.35 23.63
C ASP A 1 10.91 8.26 23.90
N ILE A 2 10.08 7.84 22.93
CA ILE A 2 9.04 6.81 23.16
C ILE A 2 9.65 5.51 23.73
N ALA A 3 10.71 5.00 23.11
CA ALA A 3 11.37 3.78 23.58
C ALA A 3 11.96 3.93 25.00
N VAL A 4 12.44 5.12 25.37
CA VAL A 4 12.97 5.40 26.71
C VAL A 4 11.84 5.48 27.73
N LYS A 5 10.77 6.22 27.42
CA LYS A 5 9.60 6.42 28.30
C LYS A 5 8.89 5.10 28.65
N HIS A 6 8.84 4.18 27.69
CA HIS A 6 8.11 2.92 27.82
C HIS A 6 9.02 1.71 28.04
N ASP A 7 10.30 1.94 28.29
CA ASP A 7 11.33 0.91 28.44
C ASP A 7 11.31 -0.19 27.35
N LEU A 8 11.27 0.26 26.09
CA LEU A 8 11.23 -0.62 24.92
C LEU A 8 12.63 -0.83 24.36
N TYR A 9 12.86 -2.02 23.79
CA TYR A 9 13.98 -2.27 22.90
C TYR A 9 13.70 -1.69 21.51
N ILE A 10 14.77 -1.29 20.82
CA ILE A 10 14.73 -0.85 19.42
C ILE A 10 15.48 -1.89 18.58
N ILE A 11 14.87 -2.37 17.51
CA ILE A 11 15.59 -3.13 16.48
C ILE A 11 15.82 -2.18 15.31
N SER A 12 17.08 -1.86 15.04
CA SER A 12 17.48 -0.94 13.97
C SER A 12 18.10 -1.75 12.83
N ASP A 13 17.38 -1.91 11.72
CA ASP A 13 17.96 -2.45 10.49
C ASP A 13 18.60 -1.32 9.69
N GLU A 14 19.92 -1.25 9.74
CA GLU A 14 20.72 -0.20 9.11
C GLU A 14 21.49 -0.74 7.89
N ILE A 15 20.94 -1.74 7.20
CA ILE A 15 21.57 -2.38 6.04
C ILE A 15 21.93 -1.40 4.89
N TYR A 16 21.31 -0.21 4.86
CA TYR A 16 21.55 0.84 3.87
C TYR A 16 22.38 2.03 4.39
N ASP A 17 22.99 1.95 5.59
CA ASP A 17 23.75 3.04 6.22
C ASP A 17 24.78 3.70 5.29
N ARG A 18 25.49 2.90 4.50
CA ARG A 18 26.51 3.35 3.55
C ARG A 18 25.96 3.82 2.20
N LEU A 19 24.69 3.57 1.91
CA LEU A 19 24.04 4.04 0.69
C LEU A 19 23.29 5.35 0.96
N THR A 20 23.98 6.31 1.56
CA THR A 20 23.46 7.67 1.83
C THR A 20 24.10 8.63 0.84
N TYR A 21 23.30 9.49 0.22
CA TYR A 21 23.77 10.41 -0.82
C TYR A 21 23.71 11.87 -0.40
N ASP A 22 22.70 12.21 0.41
CA ASP A 22 22.44 13.56 0.87
C ASP A 22 22.59 13.59 2.40
N GLY A 23 23.74 14.08 2.88
CA GLY A 23 24.06 14.12 4.30
C GLY A 23 24.70 12.84 4.84
N GLU A 24 24.65 12.68 6.16
CA GLU A 24 25.23 11.55 6.89
C GLU A 24 24.16 10.70 7.55
N HIS A 25 24.34 9.38 7.52
CA HIS A 25 23.46 8.45 8.22
C HIS A 25 23.62 8.60 9.73
N VAL A 26 22.50 8.81 10.44
CA VAL A 26 22.46 8.84 11.90
C VAL A 26 22.06 7.47 12.41
N SER A 27 23.04 6.73 12.91
CA SER A 27 22.79 5.40 13.50
C SER A 27 22.00 5.54 14.80
N VAL A 28 20.92 4.76 14.95
CA VAL A 28 20.03 4.80 16.13
C VAL A 28 20.77 4.69 17.47
N PRO A 29 21.76 3.79 17.67
CA PRO A 29 22.50 3.73 18.94
C PRO A 29 23.27 5.01 19.30
N THR A 30 23.49 5.94 18.37
CA THR A 30 24.13 7.24 18.66
C THR A 30 23.17 8.25 19.30
N LEU A 31 21.87 7.98 19.26
CA LEU A 31 20.86 8.84 19.86
C LEU A 31 20.85 8.72 21.39
N ASN A 32 20.57 9.83 22.06
CA ASN A 32 20.56 9.88 23.53
C ASN A 32 19.57 8.86 24.13
N GLY A 33 20.06 8.00 25.02
CA GLY A 33 19.28 6.95 25.68
C GLY A 33 18.95 5.73 24.82
N ALA A 34 19.42 5.66 23.57
CA ALA A 34 19.14 4.55 22.65
C ALA A 34 20.20 3.43 22.69
N PHE A 35 21.46 3.74 23.00
CA PHE A 35 22.58 2.78 22.95
C PHE A 35 22.29 1.48 23.72
N GLU A 36 21.93 1.59 25.01
CA GLU A 36 21.71 0.44 25.92
C GLU A 36 20.47 -0.41 25.59
N ARG A 37 19.66 -0.01 24.62
CA ARG A 37 18.39 -0.68 24.27
C ARG A 37 18.24 -0.95 22.77
N THR A 38 19.27 -0.68 21.98
CA THR A 38 19.22 -0.88 20.52
C THR A 38 19.92 -2.17 20.13
N ILE A 39 19.20 -3.01 19.39
CA ILE A 39 19.73 -4.15 18.64
C ILE A 39 19.91 -3.65 17.21
N LEU A 40 21.14 -3.30 16.88
CA LEU A 40 21.56 -2.91 15.53
C LEU A 40 21.75 -4.17 14.68
N LEU A 41 21.13 -4.19 13.51
CA LEU A 41 21.31 -5.20 12.47
C LEU A 41 21.95 -4.53 11.26
N ASN A 42 23.03 -5.11 10.74
CA ASN A 42 23.66 -4.63 9.51
C ASN A 42 24.38 -5.79 8.80
N GLY A 43 24.90 -5.56 7.60
CA GLY A 43 25.67 -6.55 6.87
C GLY A 43 26.24 -6.05 5.55
N PHE A 44 26.73 -6.99 4.75
CA PHE A 44 27.60 -6.68 3.61
C PHE A 44 26.86 -6.67 2.27
N SER A 45 25.59 -7.09 2.29
CA SER A 45 24.76 -7.26 1.10
C SER A 45 24.67 -6.00 0.25
N LYS A 46 24.50 -4.83 0.88
CA LYS A 46 24.19 -3.59 0.17
C LYS A 46 25.37 -2.64 0.13
N ALA A 47 26.07 -2.46 1.24
CA ALA A 47 27.26 -1.62 1.31
C ALA A 47 28.43 -2.16 0.44
N TYR A 48 28.56 -3.48 0.28
CA TYR A 48 29.69 -4.09 -0.43
C TYR A 48 29.26 -5.01 -1.60
N ALA A 49 28.01 -4.88 -2.06
CA ALA A 49 27.45 -5.73 -3.12
C ALA A 49 27.55 -7.25 -2.85
N MET A 50 27.63 -7.68 -1.60
CA MET A 50 27.80 -9.10 -1.22
C MET A 50 26.47 -9.83 -0.97
N THR A 51 25.42 -9.54 -1.75
CA THR A 51 24.04 -10.04 -1.48
C THR A 51 23.93 -11.57 -1.40
N GLY A 52 24.70 -12.30 -2.21
CA GLY A 52 24.71 -13.76 -2.23
C GLY A 52 25.51 -14.41 -1.10
N TRP A 53 26.37 -13.66 -0.41
CA TRP A 53 27.27 -14.19 0.62
C TRP A 53 26.57 -14.43 1.97
N ARG A 54 25.41 -13.79 2.17
CA ARG A 54 24.56 -13.94 3.37
C ARG A 54 25.33 -13.74 4.68
N ILE A 55 26.19 -12.73 4.71
CA ILE A 55 26.98 -12.36 5.88
C ILE A 55 26.55 -10.99 6.41
N GLY A 56 26.43 -10.91 7.73
CA GLY A 56 26.02 -9.72 8.46
C GLY A 56 26.32 -9.88 9.95
N TYR A 57 25.93 -8.90 10.74
CA TYR A 57 26.18 -8.87 12.17
C TYR A 57 25.02 -8.21 12.92
N ALA A 58 24.93 -8.55 14.21
CA ALA A 58 24.09 -7.85 15.16
C ALA A 58 24.96 -7.28 16.29
N ALA A 59 24.67 -6.07 16.72
CA ALA A 59 25.30 -5.43 17.87
C ALA A 59 24.21 -4.89 18.80
N GLY A 60 24.37 -5.03 20.10
CA GLY A 60 23.36 -4.60 21.06
C GLY A 60 23.66 -5.10 22.47
N PRO A 61 22.68 -5.02 23.39
CA PRO A 61 22.87 -5.36 24.79
C PRO A 61 23.39 -6.79 24.95
N THR A 62 24.44 -6.94 25.77
CA THR A 62 25.17 -8.21 25.94
C THR A 62 24.26 -9.39 26.23
N GLU A 63 23.26 -9.23 27.09
CA GLU A 63 22.32 -10.29 27.44
C GLU A 63 21.41 -10.70 26.28
N ILE A 64 21.03 -9.75 25.42
CA ILE A 64 20.26 -10.03 24.21
C ILE A 64 21.12 -10.77 23.19
N ILE A 65 22.33 -10.29 22.92
CA ILE A 65 23.25 -10.94 21.96
C ILE A 65 23.61 -12.36 22.41
N LYS A 66 23.83 -12.59 23.71
CA LYS A 66 24.03 -13.95 24.25
C LYS A 66 22.85 -14.88 23.95
N ASN A 67 21.62 -14.40 24.14
CA ASN A 67 20.44 -15.20 23.84
C ASN A 67 20.22 -15.41 22.33
N MET A 68 20.52 -14.40 21.50
CA MET A 68 20.55 -14.55 20.04
C MET A 68 21.56 -15.62 19.62
N MET A 69 22.74 -15.66 20.24
CA MET A 69 23.76 -16.67 19.96
C MET A 69 23.30 -18.09 20.34
N LYS A 70 22.53 -18.25 21.43
CA LYS A 70 21.93 -19.55 21.77
C LYS A 70 20.98 -20.02 20.65
N VAL A 71 20.08 -19.14 20.20
CA VAL A 71 19.17 -19.46 19.08
C VAL A 71 19.95 -19.74 17.80
N HIS A 72 20.98 -18.93 17.51
CA HIS A 72 21.85 -19.13 16.35
C HIS A 72 22.47 -20.53 16.39
N GLN A 73 23.08 -20.94 17.50
CA GLN A 73 23.70 -22.27 17.67
C GLN A 73 22.74 -23.45 17.44
N TYR A 74 21.45 -23.30 17.77
CA TYR A 74 20.44 -24.34 17.52
C TYR A 74 19.89 -24.34 16.09
N THR A 75 20.01 -23.24 15.37
CA THR A 75 19.51 -23.11 13.98
C THR A 75 20.61 -23.27 12.94
N MET A 76 21.85 -22.91 13.28
CA MET A 76 23.03 -22.86 12.43
C MET A 76 24.27 -23.11 13.29
N LEU A 77 25.28 -23.80 12.76
CA LEU A 77 26.53 -24.05 13.48
C LEU A 77 27.33 -22.76 13.70
N CYS A 78 27.56 -22.00 12.62
CA CYS A 78 28.26 -20.73 12.63
C CYS A 78 28.03 -19.99 11.29
N ALA A 79 28.44 -18.73 11.22
CA ALA A 79 28.55 -18.03 9.94
C ALA A 79 29.64 -18.67 9.05
N PRO A 80 29.44 -18.79 7.73
CA PRO A 80 30.42 -19.41 6.84
C PRO A 80 31.80 -18.72 6.91
N ARG A 81 32.86 -19.49 7.16
CA ARG A 81 34.23 -18.96 7.30
C ARG A 81 34.70 -18.18 6.08
N MET A 82 34.38 -18.66 4.87
CA MET A 82 34.71 -17.96 3.63
C MET A 82 34.02 -16.59 3.54
N ALA A 83 32.77 -16.50 3.98
CA ALA A 83 32.04 -15.24 3.98
C ALA A 83 32.56 -14.28 5.05
N GLN A 84 33.01 -14.78 6.20
CA GLN A 84 33.68 -13.97 7.22
C GLN A 84 35.02 -13.40 6.71
N ALA A 85 35.82 -14.21 6.00
CA ALA A 85 37.07 -13.74 5.39
C ALA A 85 36.82 -12.67 4.31
N ALA A 86 35.84 -12.89 3.43
CA ALA A 86 35.46 -11.90 2.42
C ALA A 86 34.88 -10.61 3.04
N ALA A 87 34.09 -10.73 4.12
CA ALA A 87 33.58 -9.58 4.85
C ALA A 87 34.72 -8.77 5.49
N LEU A 88 35.72 -9.43 6.07
CA LEU A 88 36.91 -8.76 6.61
C LEU A 88 37.66 -7.99 5.52
N GLU A 89 37.89 -8.62 4.36
CA GLU A 89 38.52 -7.97 3.21
C GLU A 89 37.72 -6.74 2.75
N ALA A 90 36.39 -6.85 2.69
CA ALA A 90 35.51 -5.74 2.32
C ALA A 90 35.60 -4.57 3.32
N VAL A 91 35.69 -4.84 4.63
CA VAL A 91 35.87 -3.79 5.65
C VAL A 91 37.22 -3.10 5.51
N VAL A 92 38.30 -3.87 5.32
CA VAL A 92 39.68 -3.35 5.36
C VAL A 92 40.02 -2.62 4.06
N ASN A 93 39.65 -3.17 2.90
CA ASN A 93 40.11 -2.69 1.60
C ASN A 93 38.97 -2.25 0.65
N GLY A 94 37.72 -2.62 0.92
CA GLY A 94 36.59 -2.38 0.02
C GLY A 94 35.98 -0.97 0.06
N ALA A 95 36.55 -0.05 0.82
CA ALA A 95 35.99 1.29 1.02
C ALA A 95 35.85 2.09 -0.28
N LYS A 96 36.90 2.07 -1.12
CA LYS A 96 36.90 2.79 -2.39
C LYS A 96 35.81 2.28 -3.33
N ASP A 97 35.72 0.96 -3.50
CA ASP A 97 34.74 0.33 -4.40
C ASP A 97 33.29 0.60 -3.97
N ARG A 98 33.04 0.57 -2.65
CA ARG A 98 31.75 0.97 -2.07
C ARG A 98 31.41 2.41 -2.41
N ASP A 99 32.36 3.33 -2.25
CA ASP A 99 32.12 4.76 -2.47
C ASP A 99 31.88 5.05 -3.96
N ASP A 100 32.62 4.37 -4.85
CA ASP A 100 32.39 4.39 -6.30
C ASP A 100 30.98 3.88 -6.65
N MET A 101 30.58 2.73 -6.10
CA MET A 101 29.24 2.16 -6.28
C MET A 101 28.15 3.12 -5.77
N THR A 102 28.36 3.74 -4.61
CA THR A 102 27.41 4.67 -3.99
C THR A 102 27.23 5.93 -4.86
N ARG A 103 28.33 6.48 -5.40
CA ARG A 103 28.25 7.59 -6.37
C ARG A 103 27.44 7.22 -7.61
N GLU A 104 27.62 6.01 -8.12
CA GLU A 104 26.88 5.53 -9.30
C GLU A 104 25.39 5.34 -9.00
N TYR A 105 25.00 4.78 -7.86
CA TYR A 105 23.59 4.76 -7.46
C TYR A 105 23.02 6.17 -7.30
N GLY A 106 23.80 7.10 -6.74
CA GLY A 106 23.45 8.51 -6.64
C GLY A 106 23.22 9.16 -8.01
N ARG A 107 23.97 8.75 -9.05
CA ARG A 107 23.74 9.18 -10.44
C ARG A 107 22.48 8.56 -11.02
N ARG A 108 22.28 7.26 -10.85
CA ARG A 108 21.11 6.53 -11.38
C ARG A 108 19.79 7.02 -10.78
N ARG A 109 19.72 7.27 -9.46
CA ARG A 109 18.51 7.84 -8.85
C ARG A 109 18.11 9.17 -9.49
N ARG A 110 19.09 10.03 -9.84
CA ARG A 110 18.81 11.33 -10.47
C ARG A 110 18.25 11.16 -11.88
N VAL A 111 18.76 10.19 -12.64
CA VAL A 111 18.24 9.86 -13.97
C VAL A 111 16.80 9.36 -13.88
N ILE A 112 16.53 8.41 -12.98
CA ILE A 112 15.18 7.84 -12.79
C ILE A 112 14.18 8.92 -12.34
N VAL A 113 14.53 9.70 -11.30
CA VAL A 113 13.67 10.80 -10.81
C VAL A 113 13.46 11.87 -11.87
N LYS A 114 14.49 12.19 -12.67
CA LYS A 114 14.35 13.11 -13.79
C LYS A 114 13.37 12.57 -14.83
N GLY A 115 13.49 11.30 -15.22
CA GLY A 115 12.58 10.66 -16.16
C GLY A 115 11.13 10.66 -15.67
N PHE A 116 10.90 10.38 -14.39
CA PHE A 116 9.56 10.49 -13.80
C PHE A 116 9.01 11.92 -13.87
N ARG A 117 9.81 12.93 -13.52
CA ARG A 117 9.39 14.34 -13.57
C ARG A 117 9.13 14.83 -15.00
N GLU A 118 9.93 14.37 -15.97
CA GLU A 118 9.71 14.64 -17.39
C GLU A 118 8.42 13.98 -17.90
N ALA A 119 8.04 12.83 -17.35
CA ALA A 119 6.77 12.17 -17.59
C ALA A 119 5.58 12.78 -16.81
N GLY A 120 5.77 13.92 -16.14
CA GLY A 120 4.72 14.60 -15.37
C GLY A 120 4.41 13.98 -14.00
N LEU A 121 5.25 13.05 -13.53
CA LEU A 121 5.13 12.42 -12.23
C LEU A 121 6.10 13.05 -11.23
N ASP A 122 5.58 13.72 -10.22
CA ASP A 122 6.36 14.20 -9.09
C ASP A 122 6.91 13.00 -8.32
N CYS A 123 8.19 13.11 -8.03
CA CYS A 123 8.94 12.08 -7.37
C CYS A 123 9.93 12.74 -6.43
N PHE A 124 9.81 12.40 -5.14
CA PHE A 124 10.75 12.82 -4.12
C PHE A 124 12.14 12.26 -4.43
N MET A 125 13.18 13.09 -4.23
CA MET A 125 14.57 12.65 -4.41
C MET A 125 15.00 11.82 -3.19
N PRO A 126 15.19 10.49 -3.31
CA PRO A 126 15.47 9.65 -2.14
C PRO A 126 16.89 9.89 -1.62
N GLY A 127 17.04 10.33 -0.36
CA GLY A 127 18.34 10.65 0.24
C GLY A 127 19.29 9.47 0.49
N GLY A 128 18.79 8.23 0.37
CA GLY A 128 19.58 7.01 0.54
C GLY A 128 18.90 5.76 -0.04
N ALA A 129 19.52 4.60 0.14
CA ALA A 129 19.17 3.32 -0.49
C ALA A 129 19.13 3.41 -2.04
N PHE A 130 18.77 2.35 -2.76
CA PHE A 130 18.68 2.37 -4.22
C PHE A 130 17.24 2.32 -4.74
N TYR A 131 16.24 2.69 -3.93
CA TYR A 131 14.84 2.71 -4.35
C TYR A 131 14.38 4.11 -4.66
N VAL A 132 13.64 4.26 -5.75
CA VAL A 132 12.87 5.47 -6.07
C VAL A 132 11.40 5.14 -5.92
N PHE A 133 10.71 5.90 -5.07
CA PHE A 133 9.28 5.79 -4.85
C PHE A 133 8.59 6.95 -5.56
N CYS A 134 7.96 6.66 -6.69
CA CYS A 134 7.15 7.62 -7.42
C CYS A 134 5.72 7.60 -6.85
N ASP A 135 5.13 8.78 -6.65
CA ASP A 135 3.75 8.86 -6.19
C ASP A 135 2.79 8.82 -7.39
N LEU A 136 2.18 7.66 -7.63
CA LEU A 136 1.17 7.49 -8.68
C LEU A 136 -0.16 8.18 -8.36
N LYS A 137 -0.30 8.83 -7.19
CA LYS A 137 -1.50 9.63 -6.86
C LYS A 137 -1.70 10.81 -7.82
N GLN A 138 -0.69 11.17 -8.60
CA GLN A 138 -0.72 12.29 -9.54
C GLN A 138 -1.42 11.97 -10.88
N CYS A 139 -1.80 10.72 -11.10
CA CYS A 139 -2.54 10.32 -12.29
C CYS A 139 -4.06 10.51 -12.15
N VAL A 140 -4.55 11.10 -11.04
CA VAL A 140 -5.97 11.44 -10.89
C VAL A 140 -6.29 12.69 -11.71
N GLN A 141 -7.22 12.55 -12.65
CA GLN A 141 -7.74 13.66 -13.45
C GLN A 141 -8.25 14.79 -12.54
N LYS A 142 -7.83 16.04 -12.80
CA LYS A 142 -8.73 17.18 -12.59
C LYS A 142 -9.76 17.14 -13.73
N SER A 143 -10.88 16.45 -13.52
CA SER A 143 -12.03 16.68 -14.40
C SER A 143 -12.62 18.06 -14.12
N GLU A 144 -13.16 18.73 -15.14
CA GLU A 144 -13.95 19.95 -14.92
C GLU A 144 -15.07 19.67 -13.90
N PRO A 145 -15.36 20.63 -13.00
CA PRO A 145 -16.41 20.47 -11.98
C PRO A 145 -17.74 20.25 -12.68
N SER A 146 -18.19 19.00 -12.75
CA SER A 146 -19.49 18.67 -13.32
C SER A 146 -20.55 18.92 -12.26
N VAL A 147 -21.16 20.10 -12.40
CA VAL A 147 -22.43 20.58 -11.85
C VAL A 147 -23.21 19.54 -11.03
N TRP A 148 -23.45 19.90 -9.76
CA TRP A 148 -24.35 19.22 -8.85
C TRP A 148 -25.75 19.06 -9.48
N LEU A 149 -26.32 17.85 -9.35
CA LEU A 149 -27.68 17.47 -9.76
C LEU A 149 -27.93 17.50 -11.28
N ASN A 150 -27.66 16.38 -11.95
CA ASN A 150 -28.34 16.10 -13.21
C ASN A 150 -29.73 15.54 -12.90
N GLU A 151 -30.80 16.26 -13.28
CA GLU A 151 -32.20 15.85 -13.14
C GLU A 151 -32.50 14.47 -13.77
N LYS A 152 -31.60 13.94 -14.59
CA LYS A 152 -31.70 12.63 -15.23
C LYS A 152 -31.41 11.42 -14.33
N HIS A 153 -30.76 11.59 -13.17
CA HIS A 153 -30.42 10.48 -12.25
C HIS A 153 -30.72 10.83 -10.78
N PRO A 154 -31.99 10.75 -10.34
CA PRO A 154 -32.35 10.96 -8.94
C PRO A 154 -31.70 9.89 -8.06
N GLY A 155 -30.76 10.29 -7.18
CA GLY A 155 -30.16 9.41 -6.16
C GLY A 155 -28.64 9.20 -6.22
N MET A 156 -27.93 9.83 -7.17
CA MET A 156 -26.47 9.75 -7.26
C MET A 156 -25.82 11.01 -6.67
N VAL A 157 -25.05 10.85 -5.58
CA VAL A 157 -24.17 11.91 -5.04
C VAL A 157 -22.77 11.60 -5.56
N ARG A 158 -22.22 12.50 -6.38
CA ARG A 158 -20.85 12.36 -6.87
C ARG A 158 -19.92 12.99 -5.83
N VAL A 159 -19.03 12.19 -5.26
CA VAL A 159 -18.02 12.66 -4.32
C VAL A 159 -16.69 12.68 -5.06
N GLU A 160 -16.11 13.87 -5.22
CA GLU A 160 -14.88 14.06 -5.99
C GLU A 160 -13.67 13.86 -5.08
N LEU A 161 -12.95 12.75 -5.26
CA LEU A 161 -11.64 12.57 -4.62
C LEU A 161 -10.62 13.42 -5.37
N THR A 162 -10.08 14.44 -4.70
CA THR A 162 -9.03 15.29 -5.27
C THR A 162 -7.64 14.64 -5.20
N HIS A 163 -7.48 13.59 -4.37
CA HIS A 163 -6.22 12.86 -4.16
C HIS A 163 -6.49 11.35 -3.99
N ASN A 164 -5.63 10.52 -4.58
CA ASN A 164 -5.71 9.06 -4.46
C ASN A 164 -5.28 8.59 -3.06
N LEU A 165 -6.10 7.73 -2.45
CA LEU A 165 -5.98 7.21 -1.08
C LEU A 165 -5.11 5.96 -0.95
N ARG A 166 -4.34 5.60 -2.00
CA ARG A 166 -3.39 4.48 -1.98
C ARG A 166 -2.44 4.63 -0.79
N ASN A 167 -2.46 3.60 0.05
CA ASN A 167 -1.31 3.26 0.85
C ASN A 167 -0.29 2.66 -0.12
N THR A 168 0.72 3.45 -0.45
CA THR A 168 1.76 3.18 -1.45
C THR A 168 2.45 1.84 -1.18
N ARG A 169 1.98 0.80 -1.84
CA ARG A 169 2.86 -0.24 -2.35
C ARG A 169 2.79 -0.15 -3.87
N GLU A 170 3.98 -0.13 -4.47
CA GLU A 170 4.26 -0.24 -5.92
C GLU A 170 4.12 1.10 -6.65
N ILE A 171 5.22 1.78 -7.02
CA ILE A 171 6.41 1.27 -7.70
C ILE A 171 7.67 1.67 -6.94
N ALA A 172 8.42 0.71 -6.40
CA ALA A 172 9.81 0.92 -6.03
C ALA A 172 10.66 0.56 -7.25
N VAL A 173 11.07 1.55 -8.04
CA VAL A 173 12.07 1.29 -9.08
C VAL A 173 13.42 1.17 -8.39
N SER A 174 14.03 0.00 -8.52
CA SER A 174 15.40 -0.20 -8.05
C SER A 174 16.35 0.46 -9.04
N ALA A 175 17.14 1.42 -8.57
CA ALA A 175 18.27 2.00 -9.29
C ALA A 175 19.45 1.01 -9.46
N SER A 176 19.28 -0.25 -9.07
CA SER A 176 20.33 -1.27 -9.14
C SER A 176 20.57 -1.84 -10.55
N GLY A 177 19.59 -1.76 -11.46
CA GLY A 177 19.69 -2.26 -12.84
C GLY A 177 19.56 -1.15 -13.89
N PRO A 178 19.88 -1.42 -15.17
CA PRO A 178 19.44 -0.58 -16.28
C PRO A 178 17.91 -0.59 -16.31
N VAL A 179 17.32 0.60 -16.23
CA VAL A 179 15.87 0.77 -16.27
C VAL A 179 15.50 1.13 -17.71
N GLU A 180 15.13 0.13 -18.50
CA GLU A 180 14.22 0.34 -19.62
C GLU A 180 12.82 0.40 -19.00
N LEU A 181 12.22 1.59 -18.98
CA LEU A 181 10.79 1.68 -18.72
C LEU A 181 10.09 1.07 -19.96
N PRO A 182 9.24 0.04 -19.82
CA PRO A 182 8.49 -0.46 -20.95
C PRO A 182 7.67 0.69 -21.56
N GLU A 183 7.74 0.88 -22.88
CA GLU A 183 7.01 1.94 -23.59
C GLU A 183 5.51 1.96 -23.26
N GLU A 184 4.95 0.80 -22.88
CA GLU A 184 3.58 0.57 -22.43
C GLU A 184 3.17 1.46 -21.23
N TYR A 185 4.12 1.85 -20.38
CA TYR A 185 3.90 2.72 -19.22
C TYR A 185 4.15 4.21 -19.50
N CYS A 186 4.74 4.55 -20.65
CA CYS A 186 5.07 5.93 -21.01
C CYS A 186 3.90 6.69 -21.64
N ASP A 187 2.86 5.99 -22.12
CA ASP A 187 1.77 6.59 -22.91
C ASP A 187 0.35 6.33 -22.36
N THR A 188 0.21 5.77 -21.16
CA THR A 188 -1.10 5.58 -20.54
C THR A 188 -1.38 6.71 -19.54
N GLU A 189 -2.25 7.64 -19.92
CA GLU A 189 -2.98 8.47 -18.95
C GLU A 189 -3.70 7.53 -17.97
N LEU A 190 -3.08 7.24 -16.83
CA LEU A 190 -3.60 6.36 -15.78
C LEU A 190 -4.73 7.06 -15.00
N LYS A 191 -5.84 7.30 -15.70
CA LYS A 191 -7.07 7.96 -15.24
C LYS A 191 -7.89 7.00 -14.36
N GLY A 192 -7.99 7.31 -13.07
CA GLY A 192 -8.97 6.70 -12.17
C GLY A 192 -10.14 7.65 -11.94
N PRO A 193 -11.40 7.25 -12.19
CA PRO A 193 -12.57 8.10 -11.92
C PRO A 193 -12.86 8.23 -10.42
N ALA A 194 -13.40 9.39 -10.02
CA ALA A 194 -13.82 9.63 -8.64
C ALA A 194 -14.86 8.60 -8.16
N PRO A 195 -14.89 8.26 -6.85
CA PRO A 195 -15.86 7.33 -6.30
C PRO A 195 -17.29 7.82 -6.53
N ARG A 196 -18.20 6.88 -6.79
CA ARG A 196 -19.62 7.22 -6.91
C ARG A 196 -20.35 6.77 -5.67
N VAL A 197 -21.22 7.63 -5.16
CA VAL A 197 -22.03 7.33 -3.99
C VAL A 197 -23.50 7.23 -4.40
N TYR A 198 -24.09 6.09 -4.06
CA TYR A 198 -25.49 5.77 -4.31
C TYR A 198 -26.22 5.71 -2.98
N ILE A 199 -27.47 6.16 -2.98
CA ILE A 199 -28.38 5.93 -1.86
C ILE A 199 -29.36 4.83 -2.26
N SER A 200 -29.54 3.84 -1.39
CA SER A 200 -30.46 2.73 -1.61
C SER A 200 -31.18 2.37 -0.32
N GLU A 201 -32.43 1.93 -0.43
CA GLU A 201 -33.08 1.23 0.66
C GLU A 201 -32.27 -0.04 1.02
N PRO A 202 -32.19 -0.44 2.31
CA PRO A 202 -31.44 -1.62 2.73
C PRO A 202 -31.84 -2.90 2.01
N GLU A 203 -33.09 -2.97 1.53
CA GLU A 203 -33.69 -4.12 0.85
C GLU A 203 -33.32 -4.14 -0.65
N GLU A 204 -33.02 -2.98 -1.23
CA GLU A 204 -32.74 -2.80 -2.66
C GLU A 204 -31.25 -2.74 -3.00
N LYS A 205 -30.36 -2.79 -2.00
CA LYS A 205 -28.90 -2.64 -2.21
C LYS A 205 -28.32 -3.60 -3.25
N PHE A 206 -28.82 -4.84 -3.32
CA PHE A 206 -28.37 -5.81 -4.32
C PHE A 206 -28.90 -5.50 -5.72
N VAL A 207 -30.09 -4.89 -5.83
CA VAL A 207 -30.59 -4.34 -7.10
C VAL A 207 -29.66 -3.21 -7.56
N LYS A 208 -29.27 -2.32 -6.65
CA LYS A 208 -28.31 -1.24 -6.94
C LYS A 208 -26.93 -1.77 -7.35
N VAL A 209 -26.44 -2.84 -6.71
CA VAL A 209 -25.22 -3.54 -7.15
C VAL A 209 -25.37 -4.06 -8.59
N ALA A 210 -26.53 -4.65 -8.93
CA ALA A 210 -26.81 -5.13 -10.29
C ALA A 210 -26.73 -3.99 -11.32
N GLU A 211 -27.34 -2.86 -11.00
CA GLU A 211 -27.33 -1.66 -11.86
C GLU A 211 -25.91 -1.13 -12.08
N ILE A 212 -25.08 -1.09 -11.04
CA ILE A 212 -23.66 -0.67 -11.13
C ILE A 212 -22.88 -1.61 -12.05
N LEU A 213 -23.06 -2.92 -11.90
CA LEU A 213 -22.36 -3.91 -12.71
C LEU A 213 -22.85 -3.90 -14.18
N ALA A 214 -24.14 -3.62 -14.40
CA ALA A 214 -24.69 -3.41 -15.74
C ALA A 214 -24.14 -2.13 -16.38
N ASP A 215 -23.98 -1.04 -15.62
CA ASP A 215 -23.32 0.19 -16.07
C ASP A 215 -21.87 -0.08 -16.50
N TYR A 216 -21.11 -0.87 -15.73
CA TYR A 216 -19.76 -1.29 -16.14
C TYR A 216 -19.77 -1.98 -17.50
N ARG A 217 -20.63 -3.00 -17.68
CA ARG A 217 -20.75 -3.72 -18.96
C ARG A 217 -21.11 -2.78 -20.13
N ASN A 218 -22.08 -1.89 -19.92
CA ASN A 218 -22.50 -0.92 -20.95
C ASN A 218 -21.37 0.04 -21.37
N ARG A 219 -20.43 0.30 -20.46
CA ARG A 219 -19.25 1.14 -20.69
C ARG A 219 -18.04 0.36 -21.20
N GLY A 220 -18.19 -0.94 -21.48
CA GLY A 220 -17.11 -1.83 -21.91
C GLY A 220 -16.12 -2.18 -20.80
N ILE A 221 -16.48 -1.95 -19.54
CA ILE A 221 -15.68 -2.30 -18.36
C ILE A 221 -16.05 -3.73 -17.95
N ASP A 222 -15.04 -4.60 -17.84
CA ASP A 222 -15.24 -5.97 -17.40
C ASP A 222 -15.66 -6.01 -15.91
N PRO A 223 -16.87 -6.49 -15.57
CA PRO A 223 -17.30 -6.60 -14.18
C PRO A 223 -16.58 -7.73 -13.43
N ASP A 224 -15.83 -8.59 -14.12
CA ASP A 224 -14.95 -9.55 -13.47
C ASP A 224 -13.92 -8.81 -12.60
N ASN A 225 -13.48 -9.47 -11.52
CA ASN A 225 -12.62 -8.85 -10.51
C ASN A 225 -13.30 -7.67 -9.77
N THR A 226 -14.63 -7.72 -9.61
CA THR A 226 -15.36 -6.84 -8.68
C THR A 226 -15.50 -7.50 -7.31
N ILE A 227 -15.21 -6.73 -6.25
CA ILE A 227 -15.37 -7.16 -4.86
C ILE A 227 -16.43 -6.30 -4.16
N ILE A 228 -17.42 -6.97 -3.60
CA ILE A 228 -18.40 -6.38 -2.69
C ILE A 228 -17.85 -6.46 -1.26
N LEU A 229 -17.72 -5.31 -0.61
CA LEU A 229 -17.14 -5.17 0.71
C LEU A 229 -18.16 -4.66 1.72
N THR A 230 -18.20 -5.30 2.89
CA THR A 230 -19.10 -4.93 4.00
C THR A 230 -18.47 -5.22 5.37
N MET A 231 -19.04 -4.68 6.44
CA MET A 231 -18.74 -5.08 7.83
C MET A 231 -19.62 -6.21 8.35
N LEU A 232 -20.66 -6.62 7.61
CA LEU A 232 -21.57 -7.69 8.01
C LEU A 232 -21.13 -9.02 7.41
N GLY A 233 -21.15 -10.08 8.21
CA GLY A 233 -20.81 -11.42 7.72
C GLY A 233 -21.86 -11.96 6.75
N TRP A 234 -21.45 -12.81 5.80
CA TRP A 234 -22.30 -13.44 4.78
C TRP A 234 -23.62 -14.02 5.31
N LYS A 235 -23.60 -14.64 6.51
CA LYS A 235 -24.80 -15.24 7.13
C LYS A 235 -25.92 -14.24 7.41
N ASN A 236 -25.63 -12.93 7.43
CA ASN A 236 -26.65 -11.88 7.57
C ASN A 236 -27.47 -11.68 6.29
N TYR A 237 -27.01 -12.20 5.14
CA TYR A 237 -27.65 -11.99 3.85
C TYR A 237 -28.29 -13.27 3.31
N GLN A 238 -27.59 -14.41 3.39
CA GLN A 238 -28.09 -15.65 2.83
C GLN A 238 -27.47 -16.89 3.50
N LYS A 239 -28.20 -18.02 3.47
CA LYS A 239 -27.70 -19.33 3.92
C LYS A 239 -26.86 -20.07 2.86
N LYS A 240 -27.21 -19.90 1.58
CA LYS A 240 -26.46 -20.42 0.41
C LYS A 240 -25.17 -19.63 0.19
N ASP A 241 -24.16 -20.24 -0.43
CA ASP A 241 -22.85 -19.61 -0.70
C ASP A 241 -22.85 -18.68 -1.93
N THR A 242 -23.99 -18.56 -2.62
CA THR A 242 -24.17 -17.65 -3.74
C THR A 242 -25.46 -16.84 -3.63
N ILE A 243 -25.45 -15.63 -4.17
CA ILE A 243 -26.62 -14.77 -4.35
C ILE A 243 -26.71 -14.46 -5.84
N ASP A 244 -27.83 -14.80 -6.45
CA ASP A 244 -28.11 -14.47 -7.86
C ASP A 244 -28.68 -13.04 -7.91
N ILE A 245 -28.03 -12.16 -8.67
CA ILE A 245 -28.42 -10.77 -8.88
C ILE A 245 -28.54 -10.52 -10.39
N GLY A 246 -29.73 -10.72 -10.93
CA GLY A 246 -29.94 -10.70 -12.38
C GLY A 246 -29.10 -11.77 -13.07
N ASP A 247 -28.25 -11.35 -14.02
CA ASP A 247 -27.37 -12.24 -14.78
C ASP A 247 -26.02 -12.49 -14.12
N ILE A 248 -25.81 -12.00 -12.89
CA ILE A 248 -24.54 -12.07 -12.17
C ILE A 248 -24.71 -12.88 -10.91
N LYS A 249 -23.76 -13.80 -10.69
CA LYS A 249 -23.71 -14.62 -9.48
C LYS A 249 -22.70 -14.05 -8.52
N LEU A 250 -23.17 -13.53 -7.38
CA LEU A 250 -22.30 -13.20 -6.27
C LEU A 250 -21.87 -14.47 -5.56
N ARG A 251 -20.58 -14.61 -5.32
CA ARG A 251 -20.03 -15.73 -4.57
C ARG A 251 -19.37 -15.26 -3.30
N ARG A 252 -19.67 -15.96 -2.20
CA ARG A 252 -18.94 -15.78 -0.95
C ARG A 252 -17.48 -16.21 -1.12
N VAL A 253 -16.55 -15.38 -0.65
CA VAL A 253 -15.14 -15.78 -0.57
C VAL A 253 -14.95 -16.92 0.43
N SER A 254 -14.39 -18.04 -0.04
CA SER A 254 -13.93 -19.20 0.75
C SER A 254 -12.44 -19.46 0.53
N GLY A 255 -11.57 -19.13 1.48
CA GLY A 255 -10.15 -19.50 1.40
C GLY A 255 -9.40 -18.84 0.22
N LYS A 256 -8.43 -19.57 -0.39
CA LYS A 256 -7.51 -19.11 -1.45
C LYS A 256 -8.17 -18.82 -2.82
N ASP A 257 -9.48 -18.55 -2.87
CA ASP A 257 -10.28 -18.41 -4.11
C ASP A 257 -10.22 -17.00 -4.74
N TYR A 258 -9.15 -16.25 -4.52
CA TYR A 258 -9.08 -14.82 -4.91
C TYR A 258 -8.71 -14.56 -6.37
N CYS A 259 -8.58 -15.62 -7.19
CA CYS A 259 -8.27 -15.54 -8.62
C CYS A 259 -9.24 -16.38 -9.47
N VAL A 260 -10.51 -16.51 -9.05
CA VAL A 260 -11.51 -17.20 -9.88
C VAL A 260 -12.12 -16.18 -10.84
N SER A 261 -11.60 -16.14 -12.08
CA SER A 261 -12.19 -15.40 -13.20
C SER A 261 -13.68 -15.73 -13.36
N GLY A 262 -14.51 -14.74 -13.72
CA GLY A 262 -15.95 -14.94 -13.99
C GLY A 262 -16.90 -14.80 -12.80
N ASN A 263 -16.47 -14.29 -11.63
CA ASN A 263 -17.37 -14.07 -10.50
C ASN A 263 -17.15 -12.72 -9.79
N VAL A 264 -18.25 -12.10 -9.35
CA VAL A 264 -18.22 -11.00 -8.39
C VAL A 264 -18.13 -11.57 -6.98
N LEU A 265 -17.08 -11.20 -6.26
CA LEU A 265 -16.77 -11.77 -4.96
C LEU A 265 -17.35 -10.94 -3.82
N PHE A 266 -17.79 -11.60 -2.76
CA PHE A 266 -18.30 -10.95 -1.55
C PHE A 266 -17.41 -11.29 -0.36
N THR A 267 -16.94 -10.26 0.35
CA THR A 267 -16.14 -10.44 1.56
C THR A 267 -16.34 -9.32 2.59
N THR A 268 -15.81 -9.55 3.79
CA THR A 268 -15.79 -8.56 4.85
C THR A 268 -14.43 -7.87 4.92
N ALA A 269 -14.38 -6.59 5.29
CA ALA A 269 -13.11 -5.85 5.44
C ALA A 269 -12.04 -6.64 6.24
N ARG A 270 -12.43 -7.22 7.39
CA ARG A 270 -11.53 -8.01 8.26
C ARG A 270 -10.91 -9.26 7.61
N LYS A 271 -11.57 -9.82 6.59
CA LYS A 271 -11.12 -11.02 5.86
C LYS A 271 -10.39 -10.66 4.57
N PHE A 272 -10.49 -9.42 4.13
CA PHE A 272 -9.83 -8.91 2.95
C PHE A 272 -8.38 -8.52 3.29
N LYS A 273 -7.53 -9.55 3.49
CA LYS A 273 -6.15 -9.40 3.93
C LYS A 273 -5.19 -9.50 2.75
N GLY A 274 -4.81 -8.36 2.18
CA GLY A 274 -3.68 -8.27 1.24
C GLY A 274 -4.02 -8.54 -0.23
N LEU A 275 -5.24 -8.26 -0.65
CA LEU A 275 -5.71 -8.47 -2.01
C LEU A 275 -6.16 -7.16 -2.61
N GLU A 276 -6.09 -7.08 -3.93
CA GLU A 276 -6.50 -5.93 -4.72
C GLU A 276 -7.58 -6.36 -5.71
N ALA A 277 -8.45 -5.42 -6.08
CA ALA A 277 -9.50 -5.66 -7.06
C ALA A 277 -9.64 -4.44 -7.97
N ASN A 278 -9.95 -4.68 -9.25
CA ASN A 278 -10.20 -3.58 -10.19
C ASN A 278 -11.37 -2.72 -9.72
N HIS A 279 -12.43 -3.35 -9.21
CA HIS A 279 -13.63 -2.68 -8.75
C HIS A 279 -13.95 -3.08 -7.32
N ILE A 280 -14.26 -2.10 -6.45
CA ILE A 280 -14.79 -2.36 -5.11
C ILE A 280 -16.12 -1.65 -4.95
N ILE A 281 -17.13 -2.38 -4.49
CA ILE A 281 -18.44 -1.85 -4.14
C ILE A 281 -18.63 -2.00 -2.62
N ILE A 282 -18.69 -0.89 -1.90
CA ILE A 282 -19.04 -0.87 -0.47
C ILE A 282 -20.55 -0.94 -0.33
N ILE A 283 -21.04 -1.82 0.55
CA ILE A 283 -22.45 -1.87 0.94
C ILE A 283 -22.61 -1.72 2.46
N ASP A 284 -23.84 -1.39 2.87
CA ASP A 284 -24.26 -1.30 4.29
C ASP A 284 -23.52 -0.24 5.10
N LEU A 285 -23.02 0.80 4.44
CA LEU A 285 -22.40 1.93 5.10
C LEU A 285 -23.47 2.81 5.76
N THR A 286 -23.31 3.12 7.05
CA THR A 286 -24.30 3.90 7.80
C THR A 286 -23.65 4.92 8.74
N GLU A 287 -24.30 6.07 8.92
CA GLU A 287 -23.84 7.14 9.82
C GLU A 287 -23.73 6.69 11.29
N ARG A 288 -24.49 5.68 11.71
CA ARG A 288 -24.54 5.23 13.13
C ARG A 288 -23.28 4.49 13.60
N HIS A 289 -22.48 3.99 12.68
CA HIS A 289 -21.36 3.09 12.99
C HIS A 289 -20.03 3.58 12.38
N LEU A 290 -19.85 4.90 12.26
CA LEU A 290 -18.68 5.54 11.66
C LEU A 290 -17.33 4.91 12.07
N GLU A 291 -17.06 4.73 13.37
CA GLU A 291 -15.78 4.16 13.83
C GLU A 291 -15.53 2.73 13.33
N ARG A 292 -16.59 1.92 13.26
CA ARG A 292 -16.53 0.55 12.73
C ARG A 292 -16.37 0.58 11.21
N ASP A 293 -17.05 1.51 10.56
CA ASP A 293 -17.08 1.65 9.10
C ASP A 293 -15.83 2.36 8.54
N ARG A 294 -15.02 3.00 9.41
CA ARG A 294 -13.70 3.54 9.07
C ARG A 294 -12.78 2.49 8.48
N GLU A 295 -12.72 1.31 9.09
CA GLU A 295 -11.90 0.19 8.61
C GLU A 295 -12.36 -0.26 7.21
N LEU A 296 -13.68 -0.28 6.99
CA LEU A 296 -14.30 -0.65 5.71
C LEU A 296 -13.94 0.34 4.60
N ILE A 297 -14.14 1.63 4.87
CA ILE A 297 -13.83 2.73 3.93
C ILE A 297 -12.34 2.74 3.60
N TYR A 298 -11.47 2.71 4.62
CA TYR A 298 -10.02 2.67 4.43
C TYR A 298 -9.57 1.45 3.63
N THR A 299 -10.13 0.27 3.92
CA THR A 299 -9.81 -0.97 3.22
C THR A 299 -10.25 -0.90 1.76
N ALA A 300 -11.44 -0.41 1.47
CA ALA A 300 -11.93 -0.26 0.10
C ALA A 300 -11.11 0.77 -0.70
N MET A 301 -10.83 1.93 -0.10
CA MET A 301 -10.05 3.00 -0.73
C MET A 301 -8.60 2.59 -1.00
N SER A 302 -8.00 1.80 -0.12
CA SER A 302 -6.60 1.37 -0.29
C SER A 302 -6.42 0.20 -1.24
N ARG A 303 -7.49 -0.48 -1.69
CA ARG A 303 -7.41 -1.75 -2.42
C ARG A 303 -8.19 -1.81 -3.73
N SER A 304 -8.94 -0.76 -4.06
CA SER A 304 -9.54 -0.60 -5.38
C SER A 304 -8.51 -0.06 -6.37
N CYS A 305 -8.31 -0.76 -7.48
CA CYS A 305 -7.33 -0.38 -8.50
C CYS A 305 -7.89 0.56 -9.56
N MET A 306 -9.21 0.53 -9.82
CA MET A 306 -9.85 1.33 -10.88
C MET A 306 -11.09 2.08 -10.39
N TYR A 307 -12.09 1.39 -9.81
CA TYR A 307 -13.37 2.01 -9.42
C TYR A 307 -13.78 1.69 -7.99
N LEU A 308 -14.27 2.72 -7.29
CA LEU A 308 -14.87 2.58 -5.96
C LEU A 308 -16.31 3.09 -6.01
N ASP A 309 -17.27 2.21 -5.74
CA ASP A 309 -18.67 2.57 -5.60
C ASP A 309 -19.11 2.36 -4.14
N VAL A 310 -19.91 3.28 -3.61
CA VAL A 310 -20.39 3.24 -2.22
C VAL A 310 -21.91 3.29 -2.22
N ILE A 311 -22.55 2.26 -1.67
CA ILE A 311 -24.00 2.23 -1.49
C ILE A 311 -24.32 2.55 -0.02
N LEU A 312 -24.79 3.77 0.20
CA LEU A 312 -25.32 4.25 1.46
C LEU A 312 -26.74 3.72 1.69
N SER A 313 -27.04 3.38 2.93
CA SER A 313 -28.42 3.14 3.32
C SER A 313 -29.22 4.44 3.33
N SER A 314 -30.45 4.42 2.81
CA SER A 314 -31.48 5.47 2.95
C SER A 314 -31.74 5.91 4.41
N LYS A 315 -31.39 5.07 5.39
CA LYS A 315 -31.47 5.39 6.83
C LYS A 315 -30.39 6.38 7.30
N THR A 316 -29.45 6.73 6.43
CA THR A 316 -28.44 7.77 6.64
C THR A 316 -29.14 9.13 6.59
N LYS A 317 -29.04 9.92 7.67
CA LYS A 317 -29.78 11.19 7.78
C LYS A 317 -29.01 12.36 7.19
N ASP A 318 -27.69 12.34 7.31
CA ASP A 318 -26.82 13.35 6.70
C ASP A 318 -26.09 12.77 5.48
N PRO A 319 -26.45 13.11 4.24
CA PRO A 319 -25.73 12.64 3.05
C PRO A 319 -24.27 13.17 2.98
N ASN A 320 -23.93 14.24 3.72
CA ASN A 320 -22.57 14.76 3.82
C ASN A 320 -21.74 14.09 4.93
N PHE A 321 -22.28 13.08 5.63
CA PHE A 321 -21.55 12.44 6.74
C PHE A 321 -20.21 11.84 6.30
N LEU A 322 -20.11 11.34 5.06
CA LEU A 322 -18.85 10.82 4.51
C LEU A 322 -17.75 11.88 4.49
N ARG A 323 -18.12 13.13 4.21
CA ARG A 323 -17.20 14.28 4.20
C ARG A 323 -16.79 14.68 5.61
N LYS A 324 -17.73 14.66 6.56
CA LYS A 324 -17.45 14.90 7.98
C LYS A 324 -16.58 13.80 8.60
N ALA A 325 -16.86 12.54 8.26
CA ALA A 325 -16.05 11.38 8.66
C ALA A 325 -14.62 11.52 8.15
N ALA A 326 -14.45 11.94 6.89
CA ALA A 326 -13.15 12.20 6.31
C ALA A 326 -12.38 13.33 7.01
N ALA A 327 -13.07 14.43 7.33
CA ALA A 327 -12.53 15.53 8.12
C ALA A 327 -12.03 15.08 9.50
N GLU A 328 -12.90 14.42 10.27
CA GLU A 328 -12.60 13.92 11.61
C GLU A 328 -11.46 12.89 11.64
N TRP A 329 -11.33 12.07 10.60
CA TRP A 329 -10.27 11.06 10.50
C TRP A 329 -8.93 11.61 9.97
N GLN A 330 -8.80 12.94 9.86
CA GLN A 330 -7.64 13.60 9.25
C GLN A 330 -7.37 13.15 7.80
N LEU A 331 -8.40 12.64 7.12
CA LEU A 331 -8.39 12.42 5.67
C LEU A 331 -8.61 13.73 4.91
N GLU A 332 -8.69 14.87 5.60
CA GLU A 332 -8.76 16.23 5.02
C GLU A 332 -7.52 16.60 4.20
N SER A 333 -6.34 16.05 4.55
CA SER A 333 -5.14 16.11 3.69
C SER A 333 -5.29 15.29 2.39
N VAL A 334 -6.41 14.59 2.23
CA VAL A 334 -6.77 13.69 1.13
C VAL A 334 -8.06 14.10 0.41
N GLY A 335 -8.51 15.34 0.63
CA GLY A 335 -9.52 16.08 -0.12
C GLY A 335 -10.69 15.27 -0.72
N LEU A 336 -11.74 15.15 0.08
CA LEU A 336 -13.09 14.67 -0.24
C LEU A 336 -14.10 15.82 -0.39
#